data_AF-A0A1I7DGT9-F1
#
_entry.id   AF-A0A1I7DGT9-F1
#
_cell.length_a   1.000
_cell.length_b   1.000
_cell.length_c   1.000
_cell.angle_alpha   90.00
_cell.angle_beta   90.00
_cell.angle_gamma   90.00
#
_symmetry.space_group_name_H-M   'P 1'
#
loop_
_entity.id
_entity.type
_entity.pdbx_description
1 polymer ?
#
loop_
_entity_poly.entity_id
_entity_poly.type
_entity_poly.pdbx_seq_one_letter_code
_entity_poly.pdbx_strand_id
1 'polypeptide(L)'
;MSLKDEWDRLDSETRSWLLENPGCLVLPHAMSARISKAAHEDIDHDQHGQAVLSRADHDFIREKAEAAGTIRVPATDHQFFDTAAVPVIRRWPSGKLAGTPPDEARQDQSI
;
A
#
# COMPACT_ATOMS: atom_id res chain seq x y z
N MET A 1 22.69 -0.86 13.31
CA MET A 1 22.75 -1.43 11.95
C MET A 1 22.36 -0.41 10.88
N SER A 2 23.06 -0.38 9.74
CA SER A 2 22.67 0.38 8.53
C SER A 2 22.41 -0.61 7.39
N LEU A 3 21.27 -0.47 6.71
CA LEU A 3 20.84 -1.36 5.62
C LEU A 3 21.83 -1.34 4.45
N LYS A 4 22.56 -0.24 4.30
CA LYS A 4 23.59 -0.06 3.27
C LYS A 4 24.73 -1.07 3.40
N ASP A 5 25.15 -1.39 4.62
CA ASP A 5 26.30 -2.25 4.87
C ASP A 5 25.98 -3.73 4.61
N GLU A 6 24.73 -4.14 4.86
CA GLU A 6 24.29 -5.52 4.64
C GLU A 6 23.58 -5.73 3.28
N TRP A 7 23.42 -4.68 2.46
CA TRP A 7 22.66 -4.73 1.19
C TRP A 7 23.11 -5.87 0.27
N ASP A 8 24.41 -6.08 0.12
CA ASP A 8 24.95 -7.12 -0.76
C ASP A 8 24.76 -8.54 -0.21
N ARG A 9 24.46 -8.67 1.08
CA ARG A 9 24.19 -9.96 1.75
C ARG A 9 22.72 -10.37 1.68
N LEU A 10 21.84 -9.40 1.44
CA LEU A 10 20.42 -9.68 1.27
C LEU A 10 20.21 -10.59 0.06
N ASP A 11 19.29 -11.54 0.19
CA ASP A 11 18.86 -12.34 -0.94
C ASP A 11 18.24 -11.45 -2.05
N SER A 12 18.31 -11.93 -3.28
CA SER A 12 17.87 -11.14 -4.44
C SER A 12 16.40 -10.75 -4.37
N GLU A 13 15.55 -11.64 -3.83
CA GLU A 13 14.12 -11.38 -3.68
C GLU A 13 13.87 -10.26 -2.66
N THR A 14 14.59 -10.27 -1.53
CA THR A 14 14.52 -9.18 -0.55
C THR A 14 14.95 -7.85 -1.14
N ARG A 15 16.04 -7.82 -1.92
CA ARG A 15 16.48 -6.59 -2.63
C ARG A 15 15.45 -6.12 -3.64
N SER A 16 14.91 -7.01 -4.46
CA SER A 16 13.86 -6.68 -5.43
C SER A 16 12.63 -6.07 -4.75
N TRP A 17 12.17 -6.67 -3.66
CA TRP A 17 11.02 -6.15 -2.92
C TRP A 17 11.27 -4.72 -2.39
N LEU A 18 12.47 -4.44 -1.87
CA LEU A 18 12.84 -3.10 -1.39
C LEU A 18 12.87 -2.08 -2.53
N LEU A 19 13.36 -2.46 -3.71
CA LEU A 19 13.38 -1.59 -4.89
C LEU A 19 11.98 -1.29 -5.42
N GLU A 20 11.07 -2.26 -5.36
CA GLU A 20 9.65 -2.11 -5.73
C GLU A 20 8.84 -1.31 -4.70
N ASN A 21 9.29 -1.29 -3.44
CA ASN A 21 8.61 -0.59 -2.34
C ASN A 21 9.52 0.44 -1.64
N PRO A 22 10.03 1.45 -2.37
CA PRO A 22 11.06 2.34 -1.85
C PRO A 22 10.54 3.40 -0.87
N GLY A 23 9.20 3.58 -0.80
CA GLY A 23 8.55 4.43 0.20
C GLY A 23 8.22 3.71 1.51
N CYS A 24 8.68 2.46 1.67
CA CYS A 24 8.43 1.66 2.87
C CYS A 24 9.14 2.28 4.08
N LEU A 25 8.36 2.73 5.08
CA LEU A 25 8.88 3.24 6.35
C LEU A 25 9.06 2.15 7.40
N VAL A 26 8.22 1.11 7.34
CA VAL A 26 8.19 0.01 8.30
C VAL A 26 8.19 -1.31 7.54
N LEU A 27 9.19 -2.13 7.80
CA LEU A 27 9.31 -3.44 7.20
C LEU A 27 8.29 -4.40 7.80
N PRO A 28 7.47 -5.07 6.96
CA PRO A 28 6.61 -6.15 7.41
C PRO A 28 7.43 -7.27 8.06
N HIS A 29 6.85 -7.97 9.03
CA HIS A 29 7.52 -9.04 9.78
C HIS A 29 8.26 -10.07 8.90
N ALA A 30 7.64 -10.48 7.79
CA ALA A 30 8.25 -11.42 6.86
C ALA A 30 9.55 -10.88 6.25
N MET A 31 9.62 -9.58 5.94
CA MET A 31 10.80 -8.93 5.41
C MET A 31 11.85 -8.71 6.50
N SER A 32 11.42 -8.28 7.69
CA SER A 32 12.32 -8.11 8.84
C SER A 32 13.02 -9.42 9.21
N ALA A 33 12.31 -10.55 9.21
CA ALA A 33 12.90 -11.86 9.47
C ALA A 33 13.92 -12.28 8.42
N ARG A 34 13.68 -11.96 7.13
CA ARG A 34 14.63 -12.25 6.04
C ARG A 34 15.89 -11.41 6.15
N ILE A 35 15.76 -10.12 6.44
CA ILE A 35 16.90 -9.22 6.62
C ILE A 35 17.68 -9.63 7.88
N SER A 36 17.00 -9.94 8.99
CA SER A 36 17.65 -10.40 10.23
C SER A 36 18.43 -11.70 10.06
N LYS A 37 17.96 -12.62 9.20
CA LYS A 37 18.69 -13.85 8.87
C LYS A 37 19.97 -13.60 8.07
N ALA A 38 19.99 -12.54 7.25
CA ALA A 38 21.13 -12.17 6.42
C ALA A 38 22.10 -11.23 7.12
N ALA A 39 21.58 -10.42 8.06
CA ALA A 39 22.32 -9.43 8.84
C ALA A 39 23.17 -10.08 9.93
N HIS A 40 24.33 -9.48 10.20
CA HIS A 40 25.17 -9.88 11.33
C HIS A 40 24.77 -9.25 12.66
N GLU A 41 23.99 -8.16 12.62
CA GLU A 41 23.59 -7.35 13.76
C GLU A 41 22.07 -7.39 13.90
N ASP A 42 21.55 -7.57 15.12
CA ASP A 42 20.12 -7.66 15.37
C ASP A 42 19.42 -6.37 14.93
N ILE A 43 18.36 -6.54 14.13
CA ILE A 43 17.47 -5.46 13.77
C ILE A 43 16.56 -5.21 14.98
N ASP A 44 16.35 -3.95 15.33
CA ASP A 44 15.39 -3.61 16.38
C ASP A 44 13.97 -3.84 15.84
N HIS A 45 13.23 -4.71 16.51
CA HIS A 45 11.88 -5.09 16.11
C HIS A 45 10.87 -4.56 17.13
N ASP A 46 9.74 -4.08 16.63
CA ASP A 46 8.61 -3.75 17.50
C ASP A 46 7.96 -5.02 18.08
N GLN A 47 6.96 -4.83 18.94
CA GLN A 47 6.20 -5.91 19.58
C GLN A 47 5.48 -6.86 18.59
N HIS A 48 5.37 -6.49 17.32
CA HIS A 48 4.76 -7.27 16.24
C HIS A 48 5.81 -7.88 15.29
N GLY A 49 7.10 -7.74 15.59
CA GLY A 49 8.19 -8.24 14.77
C GLY A 49 8.41 -7.41 13.50
N GLN A 50 7.90 -6.17 13.43
CA GLN A 50 8.16 -5.23 12.34
C GLN A 50 9.43 -4.43 12.65
N ALA A 51 10.16 -4.01 11.61
CA ALA A 51 11.37 -3.21 11.79
C ALA A 51 11.17 -1.80 11.24
N VAL A 52 11.47 -0.79 12.04
CA VAL A 52 11.43 0.61 11.60
C VAL A 52 12.73 0.91 10.87
N LEU A 53 12.63 1.39 9.63
CA LEU A 53 13.79 1.82 8.87
C LEU A 53 14.24 3.21 9.32
N SER A 54 15.55 3.39 9.45
CA SER A 54 16.08 4.73 9.68
C SER A 54 15.90 5.58 8.43
N ARG A 55 15.94 6.91 8.60
CA ARG A 55 15.88 7.82 7.46
C ARG A 55 17.01 7.58 6.45
N ALA A 56 18.19 7.21 6.92
CA ALA A 56 19.33 6.90 6.07
C ALA A 56 19.09 5.63 5.23
N ASP A 57 18.45 4.61 5.81
CA ASP A 57 18.10 3.38 5.09
C ASP A 57 17.07 3.66 3.99
N HIS A 58 16.09 4.51 4.30
CA HIS A 58 15.08 4.94 3.34
C HIS A 58 15.69 5.72 2.16
N ASP A 59 16.58 6.68 2.45
CA ASP A 59 17.29 7.44 1.42
C ASP A 59 18.15 6.52 0.55
N PHE A 60 18.79 5.51 1.15
CA PHE A 60 19.57 4.51 0.42
C PHE A 60 18.70 3.61 -0.48
N ILE A 61 17.57 3.09 0.02
CA ILE A 61 16.64 2.29 -0.80
C ILE A 61 16.15 3.12 -1.98
N ARG A 62 15.81 4.39 -1.74
CA ARG A 62 15.38 5.32 -2.78
C ARG A 62 16.46 5.51 -3.84
N GLU A 63 17.71 5.79 -3.45
CA GLU A 63 18.84 5.93 -4.38
C GLU A 63 19.02 4.68 -5.23
N LYS A 64 18.94 3.49 -4.62
CA LYS A 64 19.03 2.21 -5.34
C LYS A 64 17.88 2.00 -6.31
N ALA A 65 16.66 2.36 -5.92
CA ALA A 65 15.47 2.22 -6.76
C ALA A 65 15.46 3.23 -7.92
N GLU A 66 16.00 4.44 -7.72
CA GLU A 66 16.25 5.40 -8.79
C GLU A 66 17.32 4.88 -9.76
N ALA A 67 18.43 4.34 -9.25
CA ALA A 67 19.48 3.72 -10.08
C ALA A 67 18.98 2.49 -10.86
N ALA A 68 18.06 1.71 -10.28
CA ALA A 68 17.41 0.58 -10.94
C ALA A 68 16.30 1.00 -11.93
N GLY A 69 15.91 2.28 -11.94
CA GLY A 69 14.82 2.79 -12.76
C GLY A 69 13.42 2.37 -12.30
N THR A 70 13.29 1.79 -11.10
CA THR A 70 12.02 1.36 -10.51
C THR A 70 11.19 2.55 -10.05
N ILE A 71 11.86 3.61 -9.58
CA ILE A 71 11.23 4.92 -9.40
C ILE A 71 11.62 5.79 -10.58
N ARG A 72 10.62 6.35 -11.26
CA ARG A 72 10.82 7.51 -12.12
C ARG A 72 10.52 8.74 -11.30
N VAL A 73 11.57 9.40 -10.81
CA VAL A 73 11.42 10.78 -10.35
C VAL A 73 11.25 11.63 -11.62
N PRO A 74 10.08 12.23 -11.89
CA PRO A 74 9.96 13.13 -13.02
C PRO A 74 10.94 14.29 -12.80
N ALA A 75 11.80 14.53 -13.79
CA ALA A 75 12.87 15.52 -13.74
C ALA A 75 12.35 16.98 -13.70
N THR A 76 11.04 17.19 -13.64
CA THR A 76 10.43 18.50 -13.76
C THR A 76 9.09 18.54 -13.04
N ASP A 77 8.93 19.58 -12.24
CA ASP A 77 7.79 19.98 -11.42
C ASP A 77 7.28 18.98 -10.37
N HIS A 78 7.32 19.43 -9.12
CA HIS A 78 6.60 18.83 -8.00
C HIS A 78 5.09 18.92 -8.26
N GLN A 79 4.55 17.96 -9.00
CA GLN A 79 3.11 17.86 -9.22
C GLN A 79 2.49 17.23 -7.98
N PHE A 80 2.07 18.10 -7.04
CA PHE A 80 1.26 17.69 -5.89
C PHE A 80 -0.04 17.03 -6.37
N PHE A 81 -0.43 15.93 -5.75
CA PHE A 81 -1.72 15.25 -5.98
C PHE A 81 -2.93 16.01 -5.40
N ASP A 82 -2.84 17.33 -5.25
CA ASP A 82 -3.83 18.17 -4.56
C ASP A 82 -4.90 18.74 -5.51
N THR A 83 -4.99 18.24 -6.74
CA THR A 83 -6.03 18.67 -7.70
C THR A 83 -6.77 17.47 -8.27
N ALA A 84 -7.23 16.57 -7.39
CA ALA A 84 -8.41 15.79 -7.72
C ALA A 84 -9.63 16.70 -7.54
N ALA A 85 -10.32 17.05 -8.62
CA ALA A 85 -11.62 17.69 -8.50
C ALA A 85 -12.54 16.78 -7.69
N VAL A 86 -13.07 17.27 -6.55
CA VAL A 86 -14.03 16.53 -5.73
C VAL A 86 -15.15 16.06 -6.64
N PRO A 87 -15.39 14.75 -6.80
CA PRO A 87 -16.49 14.29 -7.63
C PRO A 87 -17.78 14.82 -7.01
N VAL A 88 -18.53 15.62 -7.78
CA VAL A 88 -19.88 16.03 -7.41
C VAL A 88 -20.72 14.76 -7.38
N ILE A 89 -20.91 14.19 -6.18
CA ILE A 89 -21.84 13.11 -5.94
C ILE A 89 -23.23 13.68 -6.27
N ARG A 90 -23.76 13.35 -7.46
CA ARG A 90 -25.16 13.65 -7.77
C ARG A 90 -26.00 12.89 -6.76
N ARG A 91 -26.67 13.63 -5.86
CA ARG A 91 -27.68 13.05 -4.96
C ARG A 91 -28.68 12.29 -5.82
N TRP A 92 -28.87 11.02 -5.51
CA TRP A 92 -29.93 10.21 -6.08
C TRP A 92 -31.27 10.92 -5.78
N PRO A 93 -32.15 11.11 -6.78
CA PRO A 93 -33.47 11.65 -6.49
C PRO A 93 -34.19 10.64 -5.60
N SER A 94 -34.52 11.05 -4.37
CA SER A 94 -35.39 10.31 -3.47
C SER A 94 -36.77 10.17 -4.12
N GLY A 95 -36.90 9.19 -5.02
CA GLY A 95 -38.16 8.77 -5.59
C GLY A 95 -38.97 8.10 -4.51
N LYS A 96 -40.09 8.72 -4.14
CA LYS A 96 -41.14 8.15 -3.29
C LYS A 96 -41.43 6.71 -3.73
N LEU A 97 -41.10 5.74 -2.89
CA LEU A 97 -41.83 4.47 -2.86
C LEU A 97 -43.19 4.78 -2.23
N ALA A 98 -44.12 5.25 -3.06
CA ALA A 98 -45.53 5.22 -2.73
C ALA A 98 -45.96 3.76 -2.78
N GLY A 99 -46.06 3.12 -1.61
CA GLY A 99 -46.69 1.83 -1.47
C GLY A 99 -48.18 1.98 -1.76
N THR A 100 -48.64 1.46 -2.88
CA THR A 100 -50.05 1.18 -3.12
C THR A 100 -50.39 -0.12 -2.39
N PRO A 101 -51.43 -0.17 -1.54
CA PRO A 101 -51.88 -1.43 -0.92
C PRO A 101 -52.51 -2.34 -1.99
N PRO A 102 -52.57 -3.67 -1.75
CA PRO A 102 -52.96 -4.63 -2.78
C PRO A 102 -54.47 -4.57 -3.01
N ASP A 103 -54.87 -4.38 -4.27
CA ASP A 103 -56.24 -4.57 -4.73
C ASP A 103 -56.45 -6.05 -5.08
N GLU A 104 -57.50 -6.59 -4.50
CA GLU A 104 -57.92 -7.97 -4.45
C GLU A 104 -58.42 -8.45 -5.83
N ALA A 105 -57.70 -9.38 -6.45
CA ALA A 105 -58.25 -10.15 -7.57
C ALA A 105 -57.56 -11.51 -7.69
N ARG A 106 -58.08 -12.51 -6.97
CA ARG A 106 -57.88 -13.90 -7.36
C ARG A 106 -59.20 -14.65 -7.26
N GLN A 107 -59.92 -14.61 -8.38
CA GLN A 107 -60.86 -15.66 -8.76
C GLN A 107 -60.08 -16.99 -8.79
N ASP A 108 -60.56 -17.99 -8.07
CA ASP A 108 -60.25 -19.39 -8.35
C ASP A 108 -61.53 -20.21 -8.17
N GLN A 109 -61.90 -20.88 -9.26
CA GLN A 109 -63.01 -21.82 -9.37
C GLN A 109 -62.57 -23.22 -8.92
N SER A 110 -63.55 -24.05 -8.56
CA SER A 110 -63.51 -25.52 -8.35
C SER A 110 -63.04 -25.94 -6.95
N ILE A 111 -63.74 -26.79 -6.18
CA ILE A 111 -64.67 -27.89 -6.48
C ILE A 111 -65.86 -27.87 -5.50
#